data_AF-A0A918PQC9-F1
#
_entry.id   AF-A0A918PQC9-F1
#
_cell.length_a   1.000
_cell.length_b   1.000
_cell.length_c   1.000
_cell.angle_alpha   90.00
_cell.angle_beta   90.00
_cell.angle_gamma   90.00
#
_symmetry.space_group_name_H-M   'P 1'
#
loop_
_entity.id
_entity.type
_entity.pdbx_description
1 polymer ?
#
loop_
_entity_poly.entity_id
_entity_poly.type
_entity_poly.pdbx_seq_one_letter_code
_entity_poly.pdbx_strand_id
1 'polypeptide(L)'
;MTSQGSGYGFGKKPADASKEAGAGQGAGETARLDLSGIERGPVVVDPAREQAALARGAALGFVDRSAGEEAGAETAKRRRRAASPQGSVFIKGPQDTLDWFIDYTNQRGHRSYWQTLEEFRALVEGR
;
A
#
# COMPACT_ATOMS: atom_id res chain seq x y z
N MET A 1 31.50 -0.90 2.67
CA MET A 1 31.21 -1.06 4.11
C MET A 1 30.83 0.33 4.61
N THR A 2 29.65 0.68 5.10
CA THR A 2 28.46 -0.04 5.56
C THR A 2 27.35 1.01 5.60
N SER A 3 26.21 0.73 4.97
CA SER A 3 25.00 1.56 5.08
C SER A 3 24.49 1.48 6.52
N GLN A 4 24.53 2.58 7.27
CA GLN A 4 23.79 2.71 8.53
C GLN A 4 22.40 3.26 8.22
N GLY A 5 21.42 2.36 8.13
CA GLY A 5 20.02 2.72 8.26
C GLY A 5 19.77 3.20 9.68
N SER A 6 19.67 4.52 9.86
CA SER A 6 19.23 5.12 11.11
C SER A 6 17.73 4.85 11.28
N GLY A 7 17.40 4.06 12.30
CA GLY A 7 16.06 3.60 12.59
C GLY A 7 15.10 4.74 12.90
N TYR A 8 13.91 4.68 12.32
CA TYR A 8 12.75 5.44 12.78
C TYR A 8 12.35 4.93 14.17
N GLY A 9 12.95 5.50 15.21
CA GLY A 9 12.51 5.36 16.58
C GLY A 9 11.43 6.40 16.87
N PHE A 10 10.21 5.95 17.15
CA PHE A 10 9.18 6.79 17.77
C PHE A 10 9.75 7.32 19.10
N GLY A 11 10.17 8.58 19.11
CA GLY A 11 10.77 9.23 20.27
C GLY A 11 9.78 9.34 21.42
N LYS A 12 10.10 8.68 22.54
CA LYS A 12 9.57 9.03 23.85
C LYS A 12 10.00 10.47 24.17
N LYS A 13 9.05 11.37 24.37
CA LYS A 13 9.30 12.76 24.74
C LYS A 13 9.50 12.85 26.26
N PRO A 14 10.62 13.36 26.78
CA PRO A 14 10.68 13.78 28.17
C PRO A 14 9.98 15.13 28.34
N ALA A 15 9.30 15.26 29.47
CA ALA A 15 8.62 16.45 29.92
C ALA A 15 9.61 17.58 30.27
N ASP A 16 9.10 18.81 30.16
CA ASP A 16 9.65 20.06 30.68
C ASP A 16 10.83 20.72 29.95
N ALA A 17 10.45 21.62 29.03
CA ALA A 17 11.10 22.92 28.85
C ALA A 17 10.06 23.93 28.35
N SER A 18 9.54 24.74 29.27
CA SER A 18 8.67 25.88 29.01
C SER A 18 9.44 27.20 29.18
N LYS A 19 9.04 28.22 28.40
CA LYS A 19 9.35 29.68 28.40
C LYS A 19 10.26 30.12 27.25
N GLU A 20 9.96 31.13 26.42
CA GLU A 20 9.10 32.35 26.44
C GLU A 20 8.91 32.78 24.96
N ALA A 21 7.97 33.60 24.45
CA ALA A 21 6.74 34.26 24.87
C ALA A 21 6.09 34.83 23.57
N GLY A 22 4.75 34.91 23.48
CA GLY A 22 4.07 35.59 22.37
C GLY A 22 2.55 35.38 22.39
N ALA A 23 1.79 36.45 22.62
CA ALA A 23 0.41 36.45 23.11
C ALA A 23 -0.66 35.96 22.12
N GLY A 24 -1.63 35.19 22.65
CA GLY A 24 -2.91 34.85 22.02
C GLY A 24 -3.62 33.75 22.82
N GLN A 25 -4.57 34.14 23.67
CA GLN A 25 -5.19 33.34 24.73
C GLN A 25 -5.79 32.00 24.23
N GLY A 26 -5.19 30.89 24.66
CA GLY A 26 -5.83 29.60 24.76
C GLY A 26 -6.01 29.24 26.23
N ALA A 27 -7.23 28.93 26.64
CA ALA A 27 -7.51 28.37 27.96
C ALA A 27 -8.12 26.97 27.78
N GLY A 28 -7.39 25.96 28.27
CA GLY A 28 -7.97 24.73 28.81
C GLY A 28 -8.21 23.59 27.84
N GLU A 29 -7.47 22.50 28.08
CA GLU A 29 -7.76 21.14 27.62
C GLU A 29 -7.48 20.90 26.13
N THR A 30 -7.14 19.66 25.79
CA THR A 30 -7.09 19.21 24.40
C THR A 30 -8.43 19.51 23.75
N ALA A 31 -8.55 20.65 23.07
CA ALA A 31 -9.74 21.02 22.32
C ALA A 31 -9.85 20.05 21.14
N ARG A 32 -10.38 18.85 21.43
CA ARG A 32 -10.90 17.94 20.42
C ARG A 32 -11.84 18.80 19.58
N LEU A 33 -11.50 18.93 18.30
CA LEU A 33 -12.37 19.57 17.32
C LEU A 33 -13.79 19.03 17.55
N ASP A 34 -14.71 19.92 17.88
CA ASP A 34 -16.09 19.54 18.09
C ASP A 34 -16.74 19.25 16.74
N LEU A 35 -16.80 17.96 16.40
CA LEU A 35 -17.41 17.45 15.17
C LEU A 35 -18.86 16.99 15.41
N SER A 36 -19.49 17.42 16.51
CA SER A 36 -20.88 17.05 16.83
C SER A 36 -21.91 17.70 15.90
N GLY A 37 -21.56 18.82 15.27
CA GLY A 37 -22.41 19.54 14.31
C GLY A 37 -22.17 19.19 12.83
N ILE A 38 -21.25 18.27 12.51
CA ILE A 38 -20.96 17.89 11.13
C ILE A 38 -21.70 16.60 10.82
N GLU A 39 -22.60 16.64 9.84
CA GLU A 39 -23.25 15.44 9.32
C GLU A 39 -22.20 14.48 8.75
N ARG A 40 -22.09 13.28 9.32
CA ARG A 40 -21.10 12.25 8.90
C ARG A 40 -21.63 11.33 7.81
N GLY A 41 -22.71 11.73 7.15
CA GLY A 41 -23.33 10.99 6.05
C GLY A 41 -22.70 11.33 4.70
N PRO A 42 -22.90 10.49 3.68
CA PRO A 42 -22.57 10.84 2.31
C PRO A 42 -23.32 12.11 1.90
N VAL A 43 -22.62 13.10 1.35
CA VAL A 43 -23.26 14.30 0.82
C VAL A 43 -24.07 13.90 -0.42
N VAL A 44 -25.38 14.00 -0.32
CA VAL A 44 -26.27 13.81 -1.48
C VAL A 44 -26.22 15.09 -2.31
N VAL A 45 -25.67 14.99 -3.51
CA VAL A 45 -25.59 16.10 -4.46
C VAL A 45 -26.66 15.92 -5.54
N ASP A 46 -27.37 17.00 -5.86
CA ASP A 46 -28.29 17.03 -7.00
C ASP A 46 -27.49 16.97 -8.32
N PRO A 47 -27.79 16.01 -9.23
CA PRO A 47 -27.12 15.89 -10.51
C PRO A 47 -27.06 17.19 -11.33
N ALA A 48 -28.09 18.04 -11.25
CA ALA A 48 -28.09 19.32 -11.96
C ALA A 48 -27.03 20.30 -11.42
N ARG A 49 -26.79 20.26 -10.10
CA ARG A 49 -25.79 21.08 -9.43
C ARG A 49 -24.38 20.63 -9.75
N GLU A 50 -24.18 19.32 -9.89
CA GLU A 50 -22.91 18.73 -10.30
C GLU A 50 -22.54 19.16 -11.73
N GLN A 51 -23.47 19.05 -12.68
CA GLN A 51 -23.25 19.49 -14.06
C GLN A 51 -22.92 20.99 -14.16
N ALA A 52 -23.61 21.83 -13.39
CA ALA A 52 -23.32 23.26 -13.33
C ALA A 52 -21.93 23.55 -12.75
N ALA A 53 -21.46 22.76 -11.78
CA ALA A 53 -20.12 22.87 -11.23
C ALA A 53 -19.05 22.45 -12.24
N LEU A 54 -19.28 21.35 -12.97
CA LEU A 54 -18.40 20.89 -14.05
C LEU A 54 -18.28 21.93 -15.17
N ALA A 55 -19.39 22.52 -15.61
CA ALA A 55 -19.40 23.57 -16.62
C ALA A 55 -18.60 24.81 -16.19
N ARG A 56 -18.71 25.22 -14.92
CA ARG A 56 -17.90 26.30 -14.36
C ARG A 56 -16.41 25.94 -14.28
N GLY A 57 -16.09 24.71 -13.91
CA GLY A 57 -14.72 24.19 -13.91
C GLY A 57 -14.11 24.25 -15.31
N ALA A 58 -14.84 23.76 -16.31
CA ALA A 58 -14.41 23.78 -17.71
C ALA A 58 -14.17 25.22 -18.23
N ALA A 59 -15.05 26.17 -17.87
CA ALA A 59 -14.88 27.58 -18.22
C ALA A 59 -13.62 28.22 -17.60
N LEU A 60 -13.16 27.69 -16.47
CA LEU A 60 -11.92 28.09 -15.78
C LEU A 60 -10.69 27.29 -16.25
N GLY A 61 -10.85 26.42 -17.25
CA GLY A 61 -9.76 25.59 -17.80
C GLY A 61 -9.47 24.33 -16.99
N PHE A 62 -10.32 23.95 -16.02
CA PHE A 62 -10.22 22.64 -15.38
C PHE A 62 -10.68 21.55 -16.33
N VAL A 63 -9.86 20.52 -16.47
CA VAL A 63 -10.15 19.33 -17.27
C VAL A 63 -10.50 18.19 -16.32
N ASP A 64 -11.64 17.55 -16.58
CA ASP A 64 -12.03 16.35 -15.86
C ASP A 64 -11.11 15.18 -16.22
N ARG A 65 -10.52 14.54 -15.22
CA ARG A 65 -9.64 13.38 -15.39
C ARG A 65 -10.43 12.06 -15.40
N SER A 66 -11.71 12.08 -15.01
CA SER A 66 -12.58 10.92 -14.96
C SER A 66 -13.01 10.43 -16.35
N ALA A 67 -12.93 11.28 -17.38
CA ALA A 67 -13.21 10.91 -18.77
C ALA A 67 -12.24 9.84 -19.31
N GLY A 68 -11.07 9.64 -18.68
CA GLY A 68 -10.18 8.51 -18.94
C GLY A 68 -10.49 7.24 -18.13
N GLU A 69 -11.37 7.35 -17.12
CA GLU A 69 -11.75 6.28 -16.20
C GLU A 69 -13.14 5.69 -16.47
N GLU A 70 -13.98 6.28 -17.33
CA GLU A 70 -15.31 5.72 -17.65
C GLU A 70 -15.27 4.41 -18.47
N ALA A 71 -14.10 4.01 -19.00
CA ALA A 71 -13.87 2.64 -19.48
C ALA A 71 -13.48 1.65 -18.36
N GLY A 72 -13.43 2.09 -17.10
CA GLY A 72 -12.95 1.32 -15.95
C GLY A 72 -13.71 1.59 -14.64
N ALA A 73 -14.90 2.19 -14.70
CA ALA A 73 -15.74 2.50 -13.54
C ALA A 73 -16.63 1.31 -13.09
N GLU A 74 -16.37 0.08 -13.54
CA GLU A 74 -16.52 -1.05 -12.62
C GLU A 74 -15.41 -0.88 -11.60
N THR A 75 -15.77 -0.47 -10.39
CA THR A 75 -14.86 -0.46 -9.25
C THR A 75 -14.15 -1.80 -9.22
N ALA A 76 -12.91 -1.83 -9.71
CA ALA A 76 -12.01 -2.94 -9.54
C ALA A 76 -11.67 -2.95 -8.05
N LYS A 77 -12.63 -3.39 -7.23
CA LYS A 77 -12.42 -4.03 -5.95
C LYS A 77 -11.38 -5.07 -6.29
N ARG A 78 -10.12 -4.72 -6.11
CA ARG A 78 -8.97 -5.59 -6.29
C ARG A 78 -9.23 -6.72 -5.32
N ARG A 79 -9.92 -7.75 -5.80
CA ARG A 79 -10.35 -8.89 -5.00
C ARG A 79 -9.04 -9.47 -4.53
N ARG A 80 -8.73 -9.22 -3.25
CA ARG A 80 -7.49 -9.69 -2.63
C ARG A 80 -7.56 -11.19 -2.82
N ARG A 81 -6.73 -11.73 -3.73
CA ARG A 81 -6.70 -13.16 -3.98
C ARG A 81 -6.44 -13.80 -2.62
N ALA A 82 -7.30 -14.72 -2.21
CA ALA A 82 -7.08 -15.46 -0.98
C ALA A 82 -5.67 -16.04 -1.07
N ALA A 83 -4.83 -15.74 -0.08
CA ALA A 83 -3.47 -16.25 -0.09
C ALA A 83 -3.55 -17.77 -0.01
N SER A 84 -2.95 -18.45 -0.98
CA SER A 84 -2.77 -19.90 -0.88
C SER A 84 -2.01 -20.20 0.42
N PRO A 85 -2.34 -21.29 1.13
CA PRO A 85 -1.59 -21.69 2.32
C PRO A 85 -0.11 -21.84 1.96
N GLN A 86 0.76 -21.13 2.68
CA GLN A 86 2.21 -21.15 2.48
C GLN A 86 2.85 -21.97 3.59
N GLY A 87 3.76 -22.87 3.22
CA GLY A 87 4.64 -23.59 4.14
C GLY A 87 6.09 -23.19 3.90
N SER A 88 6.89 -23.17 4.95
CA SER A 88 8.34 -22.96 4.85
C SER A 88 9.06 -24.27 5.10
N VAL A 89 10.01 -24.60 4.21
CA VAL A 89 10.85 -25.80 4.33
C VAL A 89 12.31 -25.36 4.32
N PHE A 90 13.09 -25.88 5.27
CA PHE A 90 14.53 -25.69 5.32
C PHE A 90 15.22 -26.97 4.87
N ILE A 91 16.04 -26.88 3.83
CA ILE A 91 16.78 -28.01 3.30
C ILE A 91 18.23 -27.87 3.74
N LYS A 92 18.78 -28.93 4.35
CA LYS A 92 20.21 -29.09 4.60
C LYS A 92 20.72 -30.26 3.77
N GLY A 93 21.83 -30.07 3.10
CA GLY A 93 22.43 -31.10 2.25
C GLY A 93 23.86 -30.74 1.89
N PRO A 94 24.51 -31.56 1.05
CA PRO A 94 25.84 -31.27 0.54
C PRO A 94 25.85 -29.92 -0.20
N GLN A 95 26.87 -29.11 0.09
CA GLN A 95 27.00 -27.77 -0.48
C GLN A 95 26.99 -27.81 -2.01
N ASP A 96 27.80 -28.69 -2.61
CA ASP A 96 27.92 -28.83 -4.07
C ASP A 96 26.56 -29.10 -4.74
N THR A 97 25.68 -29.86 -4.09
CA THR A 97 24.34 -30.15 -4.62
C THR A 97 23.42 -28.94 -4.58
N LEU A 98 23.50 -28.14 -3.51
CA LEU A 98 22.71 -26.91 -3.37
C LEU A 98 23.18 -25.84 -4.36
N ASP A 99 24.50 -25.69 -4.51
CA ASP A 99 25.10 -24.74 -5.44
C ASP A 99 24.75 -25.11 -6.89
N TRP A 100 24.88 -26.40 -7.25
CA TRP A 100 24.43 -26.90 -8.55
C TRP A 100 22.94 -26.64 -8.81
N PHE A 101 22.07 -26.85 -7.81
CA PHE A 101 20.64 -26.60 -7.97
C PHE A 101 20.33 -25.12 -8.20
N ILE A 102 21.00 -24.22 -7.47
CA ILE A 102 20.88 -22.77 -7.65
C ILE A 102 21.28 -22.39 -9.09
N ASP A 103 22.45 -22.86 -9.55
CA ASP A 103 22.93 -22.56 -10.90
C ASP A 103 21.99 -23.09 -11.98
N TYR A 104 21.51 -24.32 -11.81
CA TYR A 104 20.54 -24.95 -12.71
C TYR A 104 19.26 -24.13 -12.83
N THR A 105 18.68 -23.70 -11.70
CA THR A 105 17.47 -22.87 -11.70
C THR A 105 17.67 -21.49 -12.33
N ASN A 106 18.84 -20.88 -12.11
CA ASN A 106 19.19 -19.57 -12.69
C ASN A 106 19.32 -19.65 -14.21
N GLN A 107 19.95 -20.71 -14.74
CA GLN A 107 20.12 -20.91 -16.19
C GLN A 107 18.78 -21.06 -16.93
N ARG A 108 17.75 -21.62 -16.27
CA ARG A 108 16.39 -21.75 -16.82
C ARG A 108 15.56 -20.47 -16.75
N GLY A 109 16.06 -19.42 -16.08
CA GLY A 109 15.35 -18.14 -15.96
C GLY A 109 14.11 -18.21 -15.06
N HIS A 110 14.05 -19.17 -14.13
CA HIS A 110 12.96 -19.23 -13.15
C HIS A 110 13.02 -18.02 -12.21
N ARG A 111 11.85 -17.50 -11.84
CA ARG A 111 11.76 -16.41 -10.86
C ARG A 111 11.92 -16.89 -9.42
N SER A 112 11.82 -18.19 -9.20
CA SER A 112 11.82 -18.79 -7.87
C SER A 112 12.10 -20.28 -7.93
N TYR A 113 12.87 -20.79 -6.97
CA TYR A 113 13.30 -22.19 -6.92
C TYR A 113 12.17 -23.23 -6.87
N TRP A 114 10.99 -22.87 -6.35
CA TRP A 114 9.84 -23.77 -6.31
C TRP A 114 9.27 -24.08 -7.70
N GLN A 115 9.48 -23.21 -8.70
CA GLN A 115 9.03 -23.47 -10.07
C GLN A 115 9.73 -24.71 -10.65
N THR A 116 11.02 -24.87 -10.35
CA THR A 116 11.78 -26.05 -10.76
C THR A 116 11.30 -27.31 -10.04
N LEU A 117 10.85 -27.19 -8.78
CA LEU A 117 10.23 -28.30 -8.06
C LEU A 117 8.88 -28.70 -8.67
N GLU A 118 8.08 -27.74 -9.14
CA GLU A 118 6.83 -28.03 -9.88
C GLU A 118 7.10 -28.71 -11.22
N GLU A 119 8.09 -28.24 -11.97
CA GLU A 119 8.49 -28.90 -13.23
C GLU A 119 8.97 -30.33 -12.98
N PHE A 120 9.80 -30.52 -11.94
CA PHE A 120 10.25 -31.86 -11.55
C PHE A 120 9.07 -32.74 -11.13
N ARG A 121 8.13 -32.21 -10.35
CA ARG A 121 6.91 -32.91 -9.95
C ARG A 121 6.07 -33.32 -11.15
N ALA A 122 5.86 -32.41 -12.10
CA ALA A 122 5.13 -32.70 -13.33
C ALA A 122 5.82 -33.80 -14.17
N LEU A 123 7.15 -33.82 -14.19
CA LEU A 123 7.93 -34.86 -14.88
C LEU A 123 7.80 -36.24 -14.21
N VAL A 124 7.76 -36.28 -12.87
CA VAL A 124 7.65 -37.53 -12.10
C VAL A 124 6.22 -38.08 -12.07
N GLU A 125 5.22 -37.21 -11.90
CA GLU A 125 3.81 -37.57 -11.81
C GLU A 125 3.12 -37.70 -13.18
N GLY A 126 3.70 -37.11 -14.24
CA GLY A 126 3.21 -37.20 -15.61
C GLY A 126 3.66 -38.45 -16.37
N ARG A 127 4.15 -39.47 -15.65
CA ARG A 127 4.52 -40.78 -16.19
C ARG A 127 3.43 -41.80 -15.92
#